data_AF-A0A1Q6QXH9-F1
#
_entry.id   AF-A0A1Q6QXH9-F1
#
_cell.length_a   1.000
_cell.length_b   1.000
_cell.length_c   1.000
_cell.angle_alpha   90.00
_cell.angle_beta   90.00
_cell.angle_gamma   90.00
#
_symmetry.space_group_name_H-M   'P 1'
#
loop_
_entity.id
_entity.type
_entity.pdbx_description
1 polymer ?
#
loop_
_entity_poly.entity_id
_entity_poly.type
_entity_poly.pdbx_seq_one_letter_code
_entity_poly.pdbx_strand_id
1 'polypeptide(L)'
;MINIKENEDLSKLNHSCAHLLAQAVKHLYPNAKFWVGPVIEEGFYYDIDLGDEVIKEEDLPKIEKEMKKLSKDGKRIVRHEIIHIKLI
;
A
#
# COMPACT_ATOMS: atom_id res chain seq x y z
N MET A 1 14.51 16.60 10.86
CA MET A 1 13.66 15.49 10.35
C MET A 1 14.54 14.61 9.49
N ILE A 2 14.36 13.28 9.53
CA ILE A 2 15.06 12.37 8.60
C ILE A 2 14.28 12.38 7.29
N ASN A 3 14.95 12.59 6.16
CA ASN A 3 14.35 12.39 4.85
C ASN A 3 14.18 10.87 4.62
N ILE A 4 12.94 10.39 4.64
CA ILE A 4 12.63 8.95 4.51
C ILE A 4 13.07 8.43 3.14
N LYS A 5 12.94 9.24 2.09
CA LYS A 5 13.27 8.84 0.72
C LYS A 5 14.77 8.57 0.55
N GLU A 6 15.62 9.32 1.27
CA GLU A 6 17.09 9.19 1.22
C GLU A 6 17.62 8.13 2.19
N ASN A 7 16.84 7.74 3.19
CA ASN A 7 17.20 6.65 4.10
C ASN A 7 16.73 5.30 3.51
N GLU A 8 17.66 4.44 3.11
CA GLU A 8 17.35 3.19 2.41
C GLU A 8 16.41 2.26 3.20
N ASP A 9 16.63 2.11 4.51
CA ASP A 9 15.84 1.21 5.36
C ASP A 9 14.41 1.73 5.56
N LEU A 10 14.28 3.03 5.86
CA LEU A 10 12.97 3.66 6.01
C LEU A 10 12.24 3.73 4.66
N SER A 11 12.96 3.90 3.56
CA SER A 11 12.40 3.90 2.21
C SER A 11 11.83 2.51 1.87
N LYS A 12 12.59 1.43 2.10
CA LYS A 12 12.10 0.05 1.92
C LYS A 12 10.89 -0.25 2.82
N LEU A 13 10.91 0.20 4.07
CA LEU A 13 9.80 0.03 5.01
C LEU A 13 8.54 0.75 4.51
N ASN A 14 8.64 2.03 4.15
CA ASN A 14 7.51 2.80 3.67
C ASN A 14 6.98 2.32 2.32
N HIS A 15 7.85 1.82 1.43
CA HIS A 15 7.40 1.19 0.20
C HIS A 15 6.58 -0.08 0.50
N SER A 16 7.03 -0.89 1.46
CA SER A 16 6.27 -2.06 1.94
C SER A 16 4.95 -1.66 2.59
N CYS A 17 4.91 -0.55 3.33
CA CYS A 17 3.67 0.02 3.87
C CYS A 17 2.70 0.51 2.80
N ALA A 18 3.19 1.04 1.67
CA ALA A 18 2.35 1.39 0.52
C ALA A 18 1.65 0.15 -0.06
N HIS A 19 2.38 -0.97 -0.22
CA HIS A 19 1.78 -2.25 -0.62
C HIS A 19 0.77 -2.77 0.41
N LEU A 20 1.06 -2.63 1.70
CA LEU A 20 0.13 -2.99 2.78
C LEU A 20 -1.15 -2.16 2.76
N LEU A 21 -1.05 -0.85 2.47
CA LEU A 21 -2.20 0.03 2.29
C LEU A 21 -3.06 -0.44 1.11
N ALA A 22 -2.45 -0.71 -0.05
CA ALA A 22 -3.16 -1.23 -1.21
C ALA A 22 -3.87 -2.56 -0.90
N GLN A 23 -3.22 -3.47 -0.17
CA GLN A 23 -3.82 -4.73 0.24
C GLN A 23 -5.03 -4.51 1.18
N ALA A 24 -4.90 -3.62 2.18
CA ALA A 24 -5.98 -3.29 3.10
C ALA A 24 -7.17 -2.65 2.37
N VAL A 25 -6.90 -1.73 1.44
CA VAL A 25 -7.94 -1.13 0.60
C VAL A 25 -8.59 -2.19 -0.28
N LYS A 26 -7.84 -3.12 -0.87
CA LYS A 26 -8.42 -4.21 -1.67
C LYS A 26 -9.34 -5.14 -0.86
N HIS A 27 -9.04 -5.35 0.42
CA HIS A 27 -9.92 -6.11 1.33
C HIS A 27 -11.24 -5.39 1.61
N LEU A 28 -11.20 -4.08 1.82
CA LEU A 28 -12.38 -3.27 2.17
C LEU A 28 -13.19 -2.85 0.94
N TYR A 29 -12.49 -2.62 -0.19
CA TYR A 29 -13.03 -2.16 -1.46
C TYR A 29 -12.57 -3.12 -2.58
N PRO A 30 -13.28 -4.26 -2.76
CA PRO A 30 -12.84 -5.33 -3.67
C PRO A 30 -12.68 -4.89 -5.13
N ASN A 31 -13.38 -3.83 -5.55
CA ASN A 31 -13.32 -3.30 -6.91
C ASN A 31 -12.24 -2.23 -7.13
N ALA A 32 -11.49 -1.87 -6.08
CA ALA A 32 -10.43 -0.88 -6.17
C ALA A 32 -9.38 -1.27 -7.23
N LYS A 33 -8.94 -0.27 -8.00
CA LYS A 33 -7.85 -0.34 -8.96
C LYS A 33 -6.69 0.51 -8.48
N PHE A 34 -5.47 0.05 -8.72
CA PHE A 34 -4.25 0.63 -8.18
C PHE A 34 -3.40 1.20 -9.29
N TRP A 35 -2.82 2.38 -9.07
CA TRP A 35 -1.94 3.04 -10.03
C TRP A 35 -0.48 3.11 -9.55
N VAL A 36 -0.12 4.12 -8.76
CA VAL A 36 1.25 4.30 -8.23
C VAL A 36 1.23 4.53 -6.72
N GLY A 37 2.24 3.99 -6.03
CA GLY A 37 2.42 4.18 -4.59
C GLY A 37 3.89 4.43 -4.21
N PRO A 38 4.44 5.63 -4.51
CA PRO A 38 5.83 5.93 -4.24
C PRO A 38 6.07 6.33 -2.78
N VAL A 39 7.33 6.18 -2.36
CA VAL A 39 7.83 6.78 -1.13
C VAL A 39 8.17 8.25 -1.37
N ILE A 40 7.82 9.10 -0.42
CA ILE A 40 8.14 10.53 -0.39
C ILE A 40 8.97 10.86 0.86
N GLU A 41 9.44 12.10 0.98
CA GLU A 41 10.36 12.52 2.05
C GLU A 41 9.82 12.28 3.45
N GLU A 42 8.50 12.34 3.63
CA GLU A 42 7.81 12.23 4.92
C GLU A 42 7.01 10.92 5.09
N GLY A 43 6.99 10.04 4.09
CA GLY A 43 6.21 8.80 4.15
C GLY A 43 5.94 8.19 2.78
N PHE A 44 4.68 7.95 2.46
CA PHE A 44 4.24 7.39 1.18
C PHE A 44 2.80 7.81 0.90
N TYR A 45 2.38 7.68 -0.36
CA TYR A 45 0.98 7.76 -0.75
C TYR A 45 0.65 6.61 -1.71
N TYR A 46 -0.63 6.46 -2.06
CA TYR A 46 -1.08 5.53 -3.07
C TYR A 46 -2.25 6.11 -3.86
N ASP A 47 -2.13 6.14 -5.18
CA ASP A 47 -3.20 6.51 -6.10
C ASP A 47 -4.13 5.31 -6.35
N ILE A 48 -5.39 5.45 -5.96
CA ILE A 48 -6.39 4.38 -5.98
C ILE A 48 -7.66 4.90 -6.67
N ASP A 49 -8.14 4.16 -7.66
CA ASP A 49 -9.45 4.36 -8.27
C ASP A 49 -10.46 3.43 -7.59
N LEU A 50 -11.48 4.03 -6.98
CA LEU A 50 -12.55 3.35 -6.24
C LEU A 50 -13.87 3.29 -7.02
N GLY A 51 -13.89 3.76 -8.27
CA GLY A 51 -15.11 3.90 -9.05
C GLY A 51 -16.06 4.92 -8.43
N ASP A 52 -17.26 4.49 -8.06
CA ASP A 52 -18.29 5.34 -7.47
C ASP A 52 -18.12 5.55 -5.96
N GLU A 53 -17.23 4.79 -5.32
CA GLU A 53 -16.95 4.89 -3.88
C GLU A 53 -15.97 6.03 -3.58
N VAL A 54 -16.14 6.69 -2.44
CA VAL A 54 -15.27 7.78 -1.99
C VAL A 54 -14.84 7.52 -0.56
N ILE A 55 -13.53 7.50 -0.31
CA ILE A 55 -12.97 7.44 1.05
C ILE A 55 -13.30 8.74 1.78
N LYS A 56 -13.95 8.61 2.93
CA LYS A 56 -14.20 9.72 3.85
C LYS A 56 -13.25 9.61 5.05
N GLU A 57 -13.17 10.67 5.85
CA GLU A 57 -12.34 10.67 7.07
C GLU A 57 -12.69 9.52 8.04
N GLU A 58 -13.97 9.13 8.11
CA GLU A 58 -14.45 8.01 8.93
C GLU A 58 -13.97 6.62 8.46
N ASP A 59 -13.47 6.51 7.23
CA ASP A 59 -12.93 5.28 6.68
C ASP A 59 -11.44 5.11 6.99
N LEU A 60 -10.72 6.20 7.24
CA LEU A 60 -9.28 6.16 7.56
C LEU A 60 -8.98 5.26 8.77
N PRO A 61 -9.72 5.32 9.90
CA PRO A 61 -9.51 4.40 11.01
C PRO A 61 -9.80 2.93 10.66
N LYS A 62 -10.74 2.67 9.73
CA LYS A 62 -11.05 1.30 9.27
C LYS A 62 -9.90 0.75 8.45
N ILE A 63 -9.37 1.55 7.53
CA ILE A 63 -8.22 1.19 6.69
C ILE A 63 -6.98 0.95 7.56
N GLU A 64 -6.66 1.85 8.50
CA GLU A 64 -5.53 1.69 9.41
C GLU A 64 -5.67 0.43 10.28
N LYS A 65 -6.88 0.13 10.77
CA LYS A 65 -7.16 -1.09 11.52
C LYS A 65 -6.92 -2.35 10.68
N GLU A 66 -7.36 -2.36 9.42
CA GLU A 66 -7.11 -3.50 8.53
C GLU A 66 -5.62 -3.64 8.20
N MET A 67 -4.89 -2.54 7.97
CA MET A 67 -3.42 -2.57 7.81
C MET A 67 -2.72 -3.18 9.04
N LYS A 68 -3.09 -2.76 10.25
CA LYS A 68 -2.53 -3.29 11.52
C LYS A 68 -2.85 -4.76 11.75
N LYS A 69 -4.01 -5.23 11.27
CA LYS A 69 -4.36 -6.65 11.31
C LYS A 69 -3.49 -7.43 10.33
N LEU A 70 -3.43 -7.00 9.07
CA LEU A 70 -2.66 -7.64 8.02
C LEU A 70 -1.14 -7.70 8.32
N SER A 71 -0.58 -6.67 8.96
CA SER A 71 0.84 -6.70 9.36
C SER A 71 1.15 -7.74 10.43
N LYS A 72 0.15 -8.14 11.23
CA LYS A 72 0.28 -9.18 12.27
C LYS A 72 0.03 -10.58 11.74
N ASP A 73 -0.55 -10.73 10.56
CA ASP A 73 -0.80 -12.05 9.95
C ASP A 73 0.49 -12.83 9.65
N GLY A 74 1.66 -12.17 9.65
CA GLY A 74 2.96 -12.82 9.46
C GLY A 74 3.16 -13.42 8.06
N LYS A 75 2.33 -13.02 7.09
CA LYS A 75 2.45 -13.46 5.69
C LYS A 75 3.77 -12.98 5.10
N ARG A 76 4.46 -13.87 4.40
CA ARG A 76 5.71 -13.54 3.71
C ARG A 76 5.40 -12.84 2.39
N ILE A 77 6.06 -11.73 2.13
CA ILE A 77 6.10 -11.10 0.80
C ILE A 77 7.13 -11.87 -0.02
N VAL A 78 6.69 -12.43 -1.15
CA VAL A 78 7.54 -13.23 -2.05
C VAL A 78 7.65 -12.50 -3.38
N ARG A 79 8.88 -12.20 -3.79
CA ARG A 79 9.17 -11.65 -5.11
C ARG A 79 9.27 -12.79 -6.11
N HIS A 80 8.51 -12.70 -7.19
CA HIS A 80 8.64 -13.60 -8.34
C HIS A 80 9.13 -12.80 -9.55
N GLU A 81 10.17 -13.30 -10.20
CA GLU A 81 10.58 -12.79 -11.50
C GLU A 81 9.74 -13.49 -12.57
N ILE A 82 9.02 -12.70 -13.36
CA ILE A 82 8.16 -13.19 -14.43
C ILE A 82 8.49 -12.48 -15.73
N ILE A 83 8.31 -13.19 -16.84
CA ILE A 83 8.45 -12.62 -18.18
C ILE A 83 7.26 -11.70 -18.48
N HIS A 84 7.47 -10.67 -19.30
CA HIS A 84 6.47 -9.64 -19.60
C HIS A 84 5.11 -10.21 -20.02
N ILE A 85 5.09 -11.24 -20.86
CA ILE A 85 3.86 -11.89 -21.35
C ILE A 85 3.02 -12.57 -20.25
N LYS A 86 3.59 -12.84 -19.07
CA LYS A 86 2.87 -13.39 -17.91
C LYS A 86 2.35 -12.31 -16.96
N LEU A 87 2.80 -11.07 -17.10
CA LEU A 87 2.43 -9.95 -16.23
C LEU A 87 1.22 -9.18 -16.75
N ILE A 88 1.07 -9.11 -18.08
CA ILE A 88 -0.08 -8.51 -18.78
C ILE A 88 -1.25 -9.48 -18.86
#